data_AF-A0A932TVE7-F1
#
_entry.id   AF-A0A932TVE7-F1
#
_cell.length_a   1.000
_cell.length_b   1.000
_cell.length_c   1.000
_cell.angle_alpha   90.00
_cell.angle_beta   90.00
_cell.angle_gamma   90.00
#
_symmetry.space_group_name_H-M   'P 1'
#
loop_
_entity.id
_entity.type
_entity.pdbx_description
1 polymer ?
#
loop_
_entity_poly.entity_id
_entity_poly.type
_entity_poly.pdbx_seq_one_letter_code
_entity_poly.pdbx_strand_id
1 'polypeptide(L)'
;MAGENLLSDIRLALRHSELRPVYTVASARGGMAAESQPFPPPGATRPPFRHRLQQGPAAEVLSVTGANNQVRYLFGPGVDYRLAEDRMAVEWLEGAQLPDAGTSVQITYYPAAADRPRTASARGRVLDLRTTSGAENLAQAVIMRLLTPRGELAALAHPDYGSRLHQLVGRQNTETTRNLVKLYILESLKMEPRIEKVREVAVTAAGGTPARVDVRLAVEAKGEAGTVVIGPFTLELEQ
;
A
#
# COMPACT_ATOMS: atom_id res chain seq x y z
N MET A 1 45.66 -9.25 15.24
CA MET A 1 44.86 -9.87 16.32
C MET A 1 43.45 -9.35 16.19
N ALA A 2 42.51 -10.29 16.06
CA ALA A 2 41.08 -10.06 15.90
C ALA A 2 40.36 -10.13 17.25
N GLY A 3 39.12 -9.62 17.29
CA GLY A 3 38.17 -9.73 18.41
C GLY A 3 38.32 -8.61 19.44
N GLU A 4 37.31 -7.99 20.02
CA GLU A 4 35.86 -8.16 20.14
C GLU A 4 35.35 -6.74 20.48
N ASN A 5 34.25 -6.18 19.98
CA ASN A 5 32.90 -6.52 20.40
C ASN A 5 31.90 -5.83 19.45
N LEU A 6 31.13 -6.68 18.80
CA LEU A 6 29.87 -6.43 18.13
C LEU A 6 28.78 -6.19 19.22
N LEU A 7 27.71 -5.44 18.87
CA LEU A 7 26.36 -5.48 19.50
C LEU A 7 26.03 -4.51 20.66
N SER A 8 26.05 -3.20 20.39
CA SER A 8 25.22 -2.20 21.10
C SER A 8 25.23 -0.93 20.23
N ASP A 9 24.16 -0.27 19.79
CA ASP A 9 22.75 -0.27 20.13
C ASP A 9 22.05 0.42 18.94
N ILE A 10 21.52 -0.33 17.97
CA ILE A 10 20.46 0.20 17.09
C ILE A 10 19.16 -0.39 17.60
N ARG A 11 18.60 0.25 18.63
CA ARG A 11 17.20 0.05 18.98
C ARG A 11 16.35 0.78 17.94
N LEU A 12 16.17 0.13 16.79
CA LEU A 12 15.02 0.42 15.94
C LEU A 12 13.80 -0.08 16.71
N ALA A 13 13.11 0.82 17.41
CA ALA A 13 11.87 0.50 18.12
C ALA A 13 10.77 0.25 17.09
N LEU A 14 10.83 -0.89 16.40
CA LEU A 14 9.75 -1.44 15.60
C LEU A 14 8.63 -1.82 16.55
N ARG A 15 7.69 -0.89 16.77
CA ARG A 15 6.40 -1.21 17.39
C ARG A 15 5.73 -2.27 16.52
N HIS A 16 5.72 -3.51 17.02
CA HIS A 16 5.12 -4.67 16.38
C HIS A 16 3.63 -4.52 16.07
N SER A 17 2.97 -3.46 16.58
CA SER A 17 1.58 -3.12 16.27
C SER A 17 1.37 -2.45 14.89
N GLU A 18 2.45 -2.04 14.20
CA GLU A 18 2.33 -1.28 12.94
C GLU A 18 2.94 -1.99 11.71
N LEU A 19 3.48 -3.20 11.87
CA LEU A 19 3.93 -4.05 10.75
C LEU A 19 2.77 -4.73 10.01
N ARG A 20 1.77 -3.95 9.61
CA ARG A 20 1.01 -4.23 8.40
C ARG A 20 1.36 -3.18 7.36
N PRO A 21 2.46 -3.35 6.60
CA PRO A 21 2.54 -2.65 5.34
C PRO A 21 1.47 -3.30 4.45
N VAL A 22 0.25 -2.75 4.46
CA VAL A 22 -0.77 -3.03 3.45
C VAL A 22 -0.31 -2.30 2.18
N TYR A 23 0.71 -2.83 1.51
CA TYR A 23 0.99 -2.39 0.15
C TYR A 23 0.00 -3.11 -0.76
N THR A 24 -0.91 -2.35 -1.35
CA THR A 24 -1.85 -2.88 -2.35
C THR A 24 -1.10 -3.06 -3.66
N VAL A 25 -0.88 -4.30 -4.09
CA VAL A 25 -0.38 -4.60 -5.42
C VAL A 25 -1.57 -4.55 -6.39
N ALA A 26 -1.79 -3.40 -7.02
CA ALA A 26 -2.68 -3.34 -8.17
C ALA A 26 -1.91 -3.85 -9.39
N SER A 27 -1.99 -5.15 -9.66
CA SER A 27 -1.61 -5.71 -10.96
C SER A 27 -2.65 -5.27 -11.98
N ALA A 28 -2.25 -4.42 -12.93
CA ALA A 28 -3.11 -4.03 -14.05
C ALA A 28 -3.23 -5.16 -15.09
N ARG A 29 -3.65 -6.36 -14.67
CA ARG A 29 -4.37 -7.36 -15.48
C ARG A 29 -5.24 -8.20 -14.57
N GLY A 30 -6.54 -7.89 -14.58
CA GLY A 30 -7.62 -8.73 -14.08
C GLY A 30 -7.71 -8.81 -12.55
N GLY A 31 -8.56 -7.96 -11.97
CA GLY A 31 -9.31 -8.39 -10.78
C GLY A 31 -9.59 -7.37 -9.71
N MET A 32 -9.15 -6.13 -9.83
CA MET A 32 -9.51 -5.06 -8.88
C MET A 32 -10.52 -4.12 -9.51
N ALA A 33 -11.59 -3.82 -8.80
CA ALA A 33 -12.57 -2.81 -9.13
C ALA A 33 -12.37 -1.58 -8.25
N ALA A 34 -12.44 -0.39 -8.85
CA ALA A 34 -12.42 0.87 -8.14
C ALA A 34 -13.59 1.71 -8.67
N GLU A 35 -14.53 2.02 -7.79
CA GLU A 35 -15.78 2.69 -8.13
C GLU A 35 -15.89 4.01 -7.39
N SER A 36 -16.30 5.06 -8.09
CA SER A 36 -16.70 6.32 -7.46
C SER A 36 -18.22 6.38 -7.42
N GLN A 37 -18.78 6.55 -6.21
CA GLN A 37 -20.23 6.59 -6.00
C GLN A 37 -20.62 7.83 -5.19
N PRO A 38 -21.73 8.52 -5.52
CA PRO A 38 -22.17 9.69 -4.77
C PRO A 38 -22.62 9.31 -3.36
N PHE A 39 -22.43 10.22 -2.42
CA PHE A 39 -22.91 10.12 -1.05
C PHE A 39 -23.86 11.28 -0.70
N PRO A 40 -25.05 11.01 -0.13
CA PRO A 40 -25.60 9.67 0.10
C PRO A 40 -25.91 8.93 -1.23
N PRO A 41 -26.01 7.59 -1.20
CA PRO A 41 -26.40 6.82 -2.37
C PRO A 41 -27.71 7.32 -3.00
N PRO A 42 -27.88 7.26 -4.34
CA PRO A 42 -29.10 7.72 -4.98
C PRO A 42 -30.34 6.99 -4.44
N GLY A 43 -31.34 7.76 -4.02
CA GLY A 43 -32.58 7.22 -3.43
C GLY A 43 -32.52 6.92 -1.93
N ALA A 44 -31.36 7.05 -1.28
CA ALA A 44 -31.22 6.93 0.16
C ALA A 44 -31.16 8.32 0.82
N THR A 45 -32.17 8.66 1.62
CA THR A 45 -32.23 9.93 2.38
C THR A 45 -31.92 9.75 3.87
N ARG A 46 -31.87 8.50 4.36
CA ARG A 46 -31.58 8.14 5.75
C ARG A 46 -30.81 6.82 5.85
N PRO A 47 -30.09 6.56 6.94
CA PRO A 47 -29.45 5.27 7.20
C PRO A 47 -30.46 4.10 7.21
N PRO A 48 -30.00 2.87 6.93
CA PRO A 48 -28.62 2.52 6.56
C PRO A 48 -28.28 2.92 5.12
N PHE A 49 -27.14 3.59 4.94
CA PHE A 49 -26.65 3.93 3.60
C PHE A 49 -25.93 2.71 3.02
N ARG A 50 -26.23 2.37 1.76
CA ARG A 50 -25.70 1.18 1.10
C ARG A 50 -25.27 1.49 -0.33
N HIS A 51 -24.01 1.16 -0.63
CA HIS A 51 -23.40 1.34 -1.95
C HIS A 51 -23.31 0.00 -2.65
N ARG A 52 -24.12 -0.19 -3.70
CA ARG A 52 -24.07 -1.42 -4.50
C ARG A 52 -22.80 -1.44 -5.34
N LEU A 53 -22.06 -2.54 -5.27
CA LEU A 53 -20.85 -2.78 -6.05
C LEU A 53 -21.26 -3.18 -7.48
N GLN A 54 -20.79 -2.45 -8.48
CA GLN A 54 -21.18 -2.66 -9.89
C GLN A 54 -20.65 -4.00 -10.42
N GLN A 55 -19.49 -4.44 -9.95
CA GLN A 55 -18.88 -5.74 -10.24
C GLN A 55 -19.00 -6.72 -9.06
N GLY A 56 -20.01 -6.54 -8.20
CA GLY A 56 -20.31 -7.48 -7.12
C GLY A 56 -20.64 -8.90 -7.63
N PRO A 57 -20.51 -9.93 -6.78
CA PRO A 57 -20.17 -9.84 -5.36
C PRO A 57 -18.67 -9.60 -5.14
N ALA A 58 -18.30 -8.88 -4.10
CA ALA A 58 -16.89 -8.70 -3.72
C ALA A 58 -16.35 -9.91 -2.95
N ALA A 59 -15.14 -10.34 -3.29
CA ALA A 59 -14.36 -11.24 -2.46
C ALA A 59 -13.82 -10.52 -1.21
N GLU A 60 -13.36 -9.28 -1.37
CA GLU A 60 -12.78 -8.45 -0.31
C GLU A 60 -12.88 -6.96 -0.69
N VAL A 61 -13.21 -6.11 0.28
CA VAL A 61 -13.15 -4.65 0.14
C VAL A 61 -11.79 -4.18 0.68
N LEU A 62 -11.01 -3.51 -0.17
CA LEU A 62 -9.65 -3.07 0.15
C LEU A 62 -9.62 -1.71 0.82
N SER A 63 -10.42 -0.77 0.32
CA SER A 63 -10.48 0.57 0.88
C SER A 63 -11.78 1.28 0.54
N VAL A 64 -12.26 2.11 1.46
CA VAL A 64 -13.35 3.06 1.24
C VAL A 64 -12.83 4.43 1.64
N THR A 65 -12.77 5.37 0.69
CA THR A 65 -12.29 6.74 0.94
C THR A 65 -13.29 7.76 0.48
N GLY A 66 -13.36 8.92 1.12
CA GLY A 66 -14.27 10.01 0.76
C GLY A 66 -13.87 11.29 1.48
N ALA A 67 -14.64 12.37 1.32
CA ALA A 67 -14.45 13.57 2.12
C ALA A 67 -15.20 13.41 3.46
N ASN A 68 -14.58 13.75 4.58
CA ASN A 68 -15.24 13.91 5.87
C ASN A 68 -14.69 15.21 6.49
N ASN A 69 -15.58 16.13 6.89
CA ASN A 69 -15.21 17.47 7.33
C ASN A 69 -14.30 18.20 6.31
N GLN A 70 -14.63 18.07 5.03
CA GLN A 70 -13.93 18.65 3.88
C GLN A 70 -12.50 18.13 3.63
N VAL A 71 -12.05 17.12 4.38
CA VAL A 71 -10.73 16.50 4.23
C VAL A 71 -10.87 15.08 3.72
N ARG A 72 -9.91 14.61 2.91
CA ARG A 72 -9.88 13.21 2.48
C ARG A 72 -9.71 12.30 3.69
N TYR A 73 -10.62 11.34 3.84
CA TYR A 73 -10.71 10.41 4.95
C TYR A 73 -10.75 8.96 4.45
N LEU A 74 -10.07 8.08 5.19
CA LEU A 74 -10.11 6.63 4.98
C LEU A 74 -11.04 6.03 6.03
N PHE A 75 -12.15 5.47 5.59
CA PHE A 75 -13.13 4.86 6.47
C PHE A 75 -12.66 3.47 6.91
N GLY A 76 -12.93 3.12 8.16
CA GLY A 76 -12.50 1.88 8.78
C GLY A 76 -13.49 0.73 8.56
N PRO A 77 -13.06 -0.44 8.07
CA PRO A 77 -13.92 -1.63 8.03
C PRO A 77 -14.27 -2.11 9.45
N GLY A 78 -15.54 -2.44 9.68
CA GLY A 78 -16.08 -2.83 10.98
C GLY A 78 -16.31 -1.67 11.96
N VAL A 79 -15.88 -0.45 11.62
CA VAL A 79 -16.07 0.76 12.42
C VAL A 79 -17.02 1.71 11.70
N ASP A 80 -16.71 2.07 10.47
CA ASP A 80 -17.51 2.99 9.66
C ASP A 80 -18.40 2.26 8.65
N TYR A 81 -17.92 1.14 8.11
CA TYR A 81 -18.65 0.35 7.12
C TYR A 81 -18.40 -1.15 7.27
N ARG A 82 -19.25 -1.96 6.65
CA ARG A 82 -19.05 -3.39 6.46
C ARG A 82 -19.39 -3.82 5.03
N LEU A 83 -18.83 -4.94 4.59
CA LEU A 83 -19.34 -5.63 3.42
C LEU A 83 -20.65 -6.34 3.81
N ALA A 84 -21.71 -6.11 3.04
CA ALA A 84 -23.00 -6.76 3.25
C ALA A 84 -22.87 -8.29 3.13
N GLU A 85 -23.78 -9.03 3.77
CA GLU A 85 -23.73 -10.51 3.79
C GLU A 85 -23.81 -11.13 2.40
N ASP A 86 -24.60 -10.53 1.51
CA ASP A 86 -24.70 -10.91 0.09
C ASP A 86 -23.45 -10.54 -0.74
N ARG A 87 -22.52 -9.79 -0.13
CA ARG A 87 -21.29 -9.25 -0.72
C ARG A 87 -21.50 -8.35 -1.92
N MET A 88 -22.72 -7.88 -2.15
CA MET A 88 -23.07 -7.04 -3.31
C MET A 88 -22.96 -5.55 -3.00
N ALA A 89 -22.68 -5.18 -1.75
CA ALA A 89 -22.67 -3.79 -1.34
C ALA A 89 -21.79 -3.53 -0.12
N VAL A 90 -21.27 -2.31 -0.03
CA VAL A 90 -20.76 -1.74 1.22
C VAL A 90 -21.92 -1.07 1.96
N GLU A 91 -22.07 -1.38 3.24
CA GLU A 91 -23.08 -0.82 4.13
C GLU A 91 -22.41 0.01 5.22
N TRP A 92 -22.86 1.26 5.38
CA TRP A 92 -22.41 2.14 6.45
C TRP A 92 -23.04 1.75 7.79
N LEU A 93 -22.23 1.70 8.84
CA LEU A 93 -22.67 1.31 10.18
C LEU A 93 -23.39 2.45 10.89
N GLU A 94 -24.24 2.10 11.86
CA GLU A 94 -24.90 3.08 12.71
C GLU A 94 -23.87 3.78 13.62
N GLY A 95 -23.92 5.11 13.69
CA GLY A 95 -22.93 5.91 14.44
C GLY A 95 -21.55 6.03 13.78
N ALA A 96 -21.38 5.50 12.56
CA ALA A 96 -20.17 5.63 11.77
C ALA A 96 -19.82 7.10 11.46
N GLN A 97 -18.53 7.37 11.21
CA GLN A 97 -18.18 8.57 10.47
C GLN A 97 -18.65 8.40 9.03
N LEU A 98 -19.37 9.41 8.53
CA LEU A 98 -19.95 9.39 7.19
C LEU A 98 -19.21 10.36 6.27
N PRO A 99 -19.20 10.12 4.95
CA PRO A 99 -18.76 11.10 4.00
C PRO A 99 -19.63 12.35 4.04
N ASP A 100 -19.06 13.49 3.64
CA ASP A 100 -19.79 14.74 3.51
C ASP A 100 -20.90 14.59 2.46
N ALA A 101 -22.12 15.01 2.79
CA ALA A 101 -23.25 14.94 1.88
C ALA A 101 -22.97 15.78 0.61
N GLY A 102 -23.31 15.22 -0.56
CA GLY A 102 -23.05 15.84 -1.86
C GLY A 102 -21.66 15.54 -2.43
N THR A 103 -20.84 14.73 -1.75
CA THR A 103 -19.53 14.29 -2.24
C THR A 103 -19.59 12.87 -2.81
N SER A 104 -18.44 12.32 -3.20
CA SER A 104 -18.32 10.94 -3.67
C SER A 104 -17.41 10.11 -2.77
N VAL A 105 -17.71 8.82 -2.71
CA VAL A 105 -16.92 7.78 -2.06
C VAL A 105 -16.25 6.94 -3.13
N GLN A 106 -14.96 6.72 -2.97
CA GLN A 106 -14.19 5.76 -3.74
C GLN A 106 -14.18 4.42 -2.99
N ILE A 107 -14.73 3.38 -3.62
CA ILE A 107 -14.76 2.02 -3.09
C ILE A 107 -13.86 1.15 -3.96
N THR A 108 -12.90 0.51 -3.32
CA THR A 108 -11.90 -0.33 -3.98
C THR A 108 -12.02 -1.74 -3.45
N TYR A 109 -12.13 -2.73 -4.33
CA TYR A 109 -12.39 -4.12 -3.94
C TYR A 109 -11.93 -5.13 -5.01
N TYR A 110 -11.88 -6.41 -4.64
CA TYR A 110 -11.72 -7.53 -5.57
C TYR A 110 -13.08 -8.15 -5.88
N PRO A 111 -13.60 -8.18 -7.13
CA PRO A 111 -14.75 -8.98 -7.50
C PRO A 111 -14.51 -10.47 -7.27
N ALA A 112 -15.51 -11.21 -6.82
CA ALA A 112 -15.42 -12.65 -6.64
C ALA A 112 -15.32 -13.41 -7.98
N ALA A 113 -15.86 -12.83 -9.06
CA ALA A 113 -15.80 -13.37 -10.41
C ALA A 113 -14.51 -13.00 -11.16
N ALA A 114 -13.69 -12.09 -10.61
CA ALA A 114 -12.38 -11.84 -11.18
C ALA A 114 -11.55 -13.14 -11.14
N ASP A 115 -10.87 -13.44 -12.24
CA ASP A 115 -9.94 -14.56 -12.31
C ASP A 115 -8.85 -14.33 -11.24
N ARG A 116 -9.04 -14.91 -10.05
CA ARG A 116 -8.03 -14.86 -9.00
C ARG A 116 -6.73 -15.36 -9.63
N PRO A 117 -5.55 -14.79 -9.32
CA PRO A 117 -4.36 -15.62 -9.33
C PRO A 117 -4.69 -16.85 -8.47
N ARG A 118 -4.85 -18.01 -9.13
CA ARG A 118 -5.46 -19.24 -8.59
C ARG A 118 -5.03 -19.49 -7.14
N THR A 119 -5.90 -19.17 -6.18
CA THR A 119 -5.76 -19.56 -4.77
C THR A 119 -6.17 -21.03 -4.66
N ALA A 120 -5.26 -21.95 -4.98
CA ALA A 120 -5.44 -23.36 -4.66
C ALA A 120 -4.81 -23.66 -3.30
N SER A 121 -5.56 -23.44 -2.21
CA SER A 121 -5.41 -24.35 -1.06
C SER A 121 -6.35 -25.51 -1.31
N ALA A 122 -5.83 -26.55 -1.97
CA ALA A 122 -6.50 -27.83 -1.95
C ALA A 122 -6.39 -28.38 -0.52
N ARG A 123 -7.51 -28.34 0.20
CA ARG A 123 -7.73 -28.93 1.54
C ARG A 123 -6.95 -28.27 2.68
N GLY A 124 -7.61 -27.36 3.41
CA GLY A 124 -7.64 -27.36 4.88
C GLY A 124 -6.33 -27.36 5.67
N ARG A 125 -5.19 -27.06 5.06
CA ARG A 125 -3.93 -26.82 5.76
C ARG A 125 -3.64 -25.32 5.70
N VAL A 126 -3.75 -24.67 6.85
CA VAL A 126 -3.03 -23.41 7.08
C VAL A 126 -1.56 -23.79 7.03
N LEU A 127 -0.86 -23.30 6.01
CA LEU A 127 0.60 -23.44 5.92
C LEU A 127 1.20 -22.28 6.72
N ASP A 128 2.14 -22.57 7.62
CA ASP A 128 2.86 -21.56 8.41
C ASP A 128 3.64 -20.58 7.51
N LEU A 129 4.03 -21.02 6.30
CA LEU A 129 4.72 -20.23 5.30
C LEU A 129 3.99 -20.31 3.94
N ARG A 130 3.85 -19.15 3.29
CA ARG A 130 3.26 -19.00 1.94
C ARG A 130 4.30 -18.40 0.99
N THR A 131 4.40 -18.95 -0.22
CA THR A 131 5.24 -18.40 -1.29
C THR A 131 4.54 -17.24 -1.99
N THR A 132 5.29 -16.19 -2.34
CA THR A 132 4.82 -15.08 -3.19
C THR A 132 5.44 -15.19 -4.58
N SER A 133 4.71 -14.81 -5.63
CA SER A 133 5.18 -14.89 -7.03
C SER A 133 4.70 -13.70 -7.87
N GLY A 134 5.32 -13.50 -9.04
CA GLY A 134 4.95 -12.45 -10.00
C GLY A 134 4.96 -11.04 -9.41
N ALA A 135 3.93 -10.25 -9.71
CA ALA A 135 3.76 -8.88 -9.23
C ALA A 135 3.88 -8.71 -7.71
N GLU A 136 3.33 -9.65 -6.90
CA GLU A 136 3.44 -9.59 -5.44
C GLU A 136 4.88 -9.78 -4.95
N ASN A 137 5.60 -10.71 -5.58
CA ASN A 137 7.01 -10.94 -5.27
C ASN A 137 7.89 -9.74 -5.65
N LEU A 138 7.60 -9.11 -6.80
CA LEU A 138 8.29 -7.90 -7.23
C LEU A 138 8.04 -6.75 -6.25
N ALA A 139 6.78 -6.49 -5.89
CA ALA A 139 6.42 -5.44 -4.95
C ALA A 139 7.11 -5.64 -3.59
N GLN A 140 7.06 -6.87 -3.07
CA GLN A 140 7.74 -7.23 -1.82
C GLN A 140 9.25 -6.97 -1.91
N ALA A 141 9.90 -7.39 -2.99
CA ALA A 141 11.33 -7.20 -3.15
C ALA A 141 11.74 -5.73 -3.33
N VAL A 142 10.93 -4.93 -4.01
CA VAL A 142 11.12 -3.47 -4.11
C VAL A 142 11.05 -2.84 -2.72
N ILE A 143 10.04 -3.17 -1.93
CA ILE A 143 9.90 -2.64 -0.56
C ILE A 143 11.10 -3.03 0.29
N MET A 144 11.48 -4.31 0.30
CA MET A 144 12.67 -4.78 1.03
C MET A 144 13.92 -4.02 0.61
N ARG A 145 14.10 -3.78 -0.69
CA ARG A 145 15.26 -3.02 -1.20
C ARG A 145 15.24 -1.57 -0.73
N LEU A 146 14.07 -0.93 -0.74
CA LEU A 146 13.95 0.46 -0.28
C LEU A 146 14.20 0.61 1.22
N LEU A 147 13.73 -0.37 2.01
CA LEU A 147 13.88 -0.38 3.47
C LEU A 147 15.26 -0.81 3.95
N THR A 148 16.07 -1.45 3.10
CA THR A 148 17.43 -1.87 3.46
C THR A 148 18.42 -0.74 3.19
N PRO A 149 19.13 -0.19 4.18
CA PRO A 149 20.29 0.67 3.98
C PRO A 149 21.30 0.10 2.97
N ARG A 150 21.68 0.93 1.99
CA ARG A 150 22.71 0.54 1.02
C ARG A 150 24.04 0.23 1.72
N GLY A 151 24.59 -0.94 1.44
CA GLY A 151 25.84 -1.43 2.04
C GLY A 151 25.66 -2.34 3.24
N GLU A 152 24.46 -2.42 3.83
CA GLU A 152 24.20 -3.26 5.00
C GLU A 152 24.46 -4.75 4.72
N LEU A 153 24.18 -5.19 3.50
CA LEU A 153 24.41 -6.58 3.08
C LEU A 153 25.78 -6.81 2.44
N ALA A 154 26.75 -5.89 2.62
CA ALA A 154 28.10 -6.05 2.08
C ALA A 154 28.79 -7.34 2.59
N ALA A 155 28.59 -7.69 3.86
CA ALA A 155 29.11 -8.92 4.45
C ALA A 155 28.54 -10.20 3.80
N LEU A 156 27.39 -10.09 3.12
CA LEU A 156 26.75 -11.17 2.37
C LEU A 156 27.02 -11.07 0.85
N ALA A 157 28.09 -10.36 0.45
CA ALA A 157 28.46 -10.13 -0.94
C ALA A 157 27.42 -9.32 -1.76
N HIS A 158 26.61 -8.49 -1.08
CA HIS A 158 25.64 -7.60 -1.70
C HIS A 158 25.84 -6.12 -1.30
N PRO A 159 27.03 -5.53 -1.56
CA PRO A 159 27.36 -4.18 -1.11
C PRO A 159 26.49 -3.08 -1.74
N ASP A 160 25.97 -3.31 -2.95
CA ASP A 160 25.12 -2.36 -3.67
C ASP A 160 23.62 -2.59 -3.47
N TYR A 161 23.23 -3.60 -2.68
CA TYR A 161 21.83 -3.82 -2.34
C TYR A 161 21.36 -2.76 -1.34
N GLY A 162 20.13 -2.29 -1.52
CA GLY A 162 19.48 -1.34 -0.64
C GLY A 162 19.16 0.02 -1.26
N SER A 163 18.92 1.00 -0.40
CA SER A 163 18.68 2.40 -0.75
C SER A 163 19.38 3.38 0.19
N ARG A 164 19.44 4.63 -0.23
CA ARG A 164 19.96 5.74 0.57
C ARG A 164 18.88 6.49 1.34
N LEU A 165 17.64 5.97 1.39
CA LEU A 165 16.52 6.65 2.04
C LEU A 165 16.77 6.93 3.52
N HIS A 166 17.48 6.02 4.21
CA HIS A 166 17.90 6.21 5.61
C HIS A 166 18.74 7.49 5.84
N GLN A 167 19.43 8.01 4.83
CA GLN A 167 20.23 9.25 4.92
C GLN A 167 19.36 10.52 5.00
N LEU A 168 18.05 10.38 4.74
CA LEU A 168 17.08 11.47 4.79
C LEU A 168 16.33 11.51 6.12
N VAL A 169 16.53 10.52 7.01
CA VAL A 169 16.02 10.57 8.38
C VAL A 169 16.65 11.75 9.12
N GLY A 170 15.85 12.47 9.89
CA GLY A 170 16.16 13.73 10.55
C GLY A 170 16.04 14.98 9.66
N ARG A 171 15.73 14.85 8.36
CA ARG A 171 15.59 16.02 7.46
C ARG A 171 14.16 16.57 7.47
N GLN A 172 14.05 17.89 7.31
CA GLN A 172 12.75 18.53 7.11
C GLN A 172 12.10 18.09 5.78
N ASN A 173 10.78 17.90 5.79
CA ASN A 173 9.97 17.59 4.62
C ASN A 173 9.74 18.82 3.73
N THR A 174 10.81 19.25 3.06
CA THR A 174 10.74 20.28 2.03
C THR A 174 10.53 19.64 0.66
N GLU A 175 10.14 20.44 -0.33
CA GLU A 175 10.10 19.98 -1.72
C GLU A 175 11.45 19.41 -2.18
N THR A 176 12.55 20.05 -1.79
CA THR A 176 13.91 19.58 -2.04
C THR A 176 14.14 18.18 -1.45
N THR A 177 13.73 17.95 -0.19
CA THR A 177 13.86 16.63 0.45
C THR A 177 13.00 15.58 -0.26
N ARG A 178 11.77 15.91 -0.67
CA ARG A 178 10.92 14.98 -1.44
C ARG A 178 11.52 14.64 -2.81
N ASN A 179 12.16 15.60 -3.47
CA ASN A 179 12.90 15.35 -4.70
C ASN A 179 14.12 14.44 -4.48
N LEU A 180 14.81 14.55 -3.34
CA LEU A 180 15.86 13.60 -2.94
C LEU A 180 15.32 12.20 -2.67
N VAL A 181 14.17 12.07 -1.99
CA VAL A 181 13.48 10.77 -1.80
C VAL A 181 13.22 10.13 -3.16
N LYS A 182 12.63 10.89 -4.10
CA LYS A 182 12.36 10.41 -5.46
C LYS A 182 13.64 9.97 -6.19
N LEU A 183 14.72 10.76 -6.09
CA LEU A 183 16.01 10.41 -6.70
C LEU A 183 16.57 9.10 -6.14
N TYR A 184 16.57 8.92 -4.82
CA TYR A 184 17.11 7.72 -4.17
C TYR A 184 16.27 6.47 -4.45
N ILE A 185 14.94 6.62 -4.58
CA ILE A 185 14.08 5.54 -5.07
C ILE A 185 14.50 5.14 -6.48
N LEU A 186 14.59 6.08 -7.42
CA LEU A 186 14.96 5.79 -8.80
C LEU A 186 16.34 5.14 -8.93
N GLU A 187 17.31 5.61 -8.14
CA GLU A 187 18.66 5.00 -8.06
C GLU A 187 18.58 3.54 -7.60
N SER A 188 17.79 3.26 -6.55
CA SER A 188 17.61 1.91 -6.03
C SER A 188 16.88 0.98 -7.01
N LEU A 189 15.80 1.46 -7.64
CA LEU A 189 15.02 0.70 -8.63
C LEU A 189 15.82 0.37 -9.90
N LYS A 190 16.78 1.22 -10.29
CA LYS A 190 17.68 0.93 -11.42
C LYS A 190 18.47 -0.37 -11.23
N MET A 191 18.71 -0.76 -9.98
CA MET A 191 19.47 -1.96 -9.61
C MET A 191 18.57 -3.19 -9.39
N GLU A 192 17.25 -3.09 -9.63
CA GLU A 192 16.31 -4.21 -9.57
C GLU A 192 16.11 -4.81 -10.97
N PRO A 193 16.75 -5.95 -11.30
CA PRO A 193 16.83 -6.46 -12.66
C PRO A 193 15.48 -6.91 -13.23
N ARG A 194 14.49 -7.20 -12.38
CA ARG A 194 13.14 -7.60 -12.78
C ARG A 194 12.29 -6.43 -13.27
N ILE A 195 12.68 -5.18 -13.00
CA ILE A 195 12.00 -4.00 -13.52
C ILE A 195 12.49 -3.74 -14.95
N GLU A 196 11.55 -3.64 -15.88
CA GLU A 196 11.81 -3.18 -17.26
C GLU A 196 11.75 -1.66 -17.32
N LYS A 197 10.72 -1.06 -16.69
CA LYS A 197 10.49 0.39 -16.76
C LYS A 197 9.82 0.92 -15.51
N VAL A 198 10.28 2.07 -15.02
CA VAL A 198 9.56 2.84 -13.99
C VAL A 198 8.58 3.78 -14.71
N ARG A 199 7.27 3.64 -14.43
CA ARG A 199 6.20 4.47 -15.00
C ARG A 199 5.93 5.69 -14.15
N GLU A 200 5.96 5.54 -12.83
CA GLU A 200 5.64 6.60 -11.89
C GLU A 200 6.44 6.46 -10.60
N VAL A 201 6.90 7.60 -10.08
CA VAL A 201 7.32 7.77 -8.69
C VAL A 201 6.72 9.09 -8.20
N ALA A 202 5.69 8.97 -7.37
CA ALA A 202 5.04 10.09 -6.70
C ALA A 202 5.49 10.12 -5.23
N VAL A 203 5.97 11.28 -4.80
CA VAL A 203 6.38 11.55 -3.41
C VAL A 203 5.63 12.80 -2.97
N THR A 204 4.68 12.63 -2.06
CA THR A 204 3.82 13.72 -1.56
C THR A 204 4.01 13.91 -0.07
N ALA A 205 3.71 15.09 0.45
CA ALA A 205 3.61 15.25 1.90
C ALA A 205 2.43 14.40 2.41
N ALA A 206 2.63 13.63 3.48
CA ALA A 206 1.55 12.89 4.10
C ALA A 206 0.70 13.86 4.95
N GLY A 207 -0.62 13.75 4.88
CA GLY A 207 -1.52 14.57 5.67
C GLY A 207 -1.35 14.30 7.18
N GLY A 208 -1.37 15.36 7.99
CA GLY A 208 -1.41 15.24 9.46
C GLY A 208 -0.07 15.18 10.20
N THR A 209 1.08 15.01 9.51
CA THR A 209 2.40 15.06 10.19
C THR A 209 3.46 15.70 9.28
N PRO A 210 4.11 16.80 9.71
CA PRO A 210 5.08 17.52 8.86
C PRO A 210 6.24 16.64 8.38
N ALA A 211 6.69 15.67 9.18
CA ALA A 211 7.85 14.84 8.86
C ALA A 211 7.55 13.59 8.01
N ARG A 212 6.31 13.38 7.58
CA ARG A 212 5.92 12.18 6.83
C ARG A 212 5.77 12.45 5.33
N VAL A 213 6.26 11.51 4.51
CA VAL A 213 6.08 11.54 3.05
C VAL A 213 5.42 10.26 2.57
N ASP A 214 4.42 10.40 1.71
CA ASP A 214 3.77 9.28 1.06
C ASP A 214 4.44 9.00 -0.28
N VAL A 215 4.74 7.72 -0.52
CA VAL A 215 5.37 7.24 -1.73
C VAL A 215 4.43 6.29 -2.45
N ARG A 216 4.21 6.55 -3.74
CA ARG A 216 3.51 5.66 -4.67
C ARG A 216 4.38 5.40 -5.90
N LEU A 217 4.53 4.14 -6.25
CA LEU A 217 5.34 3.69 -7.39
C LEU A 217 4.47 2.93 -8.39
N ALA A 218 4.81 3.05 -9.66
CA ALA A 218 4.26 2.21 -10.71
C ALA A 218 5.41 1.73 -11.61
N VAL A 219 5.55 0.42 -11.78
CA VAL A 219 6.64 -0.20 -12.56
C VAL A 219 6.11 -1.27 -13.51
N GLU A 220 6.83 -1.52 -14.60
CA GLU A 220 6.60 -2.66 -15.49
C GLU A 220 7.66 -3.72 -15.21
N ALA A 221 7.23 -4.96 -15.05
CA ALA A 221 8.14 -6.08 -14.85
C ALA A 221 8.61 -6.64 -16.20
N LYS A 222 9.82 -7.21 -16.23
CA LYS A 222 10.33 -7.94 -17.40
C LYS A 222 9.53 -9.20 -17.63
N GLY A 223 9.10 -9.41 -18.87
CA GLY A 223 8.40 -10.64 -19.28
C GLY A 223 6.97 -10.77 -18.76
N GLU A 224 6.47 -9.83 -17.95
CA GLU A 224 5.08 -9.76 -17.53
C GLU A 224 4.43 -8.51 -18.11
N ALA A 225 3.22 -8.67 -18.64
CA ALA A 225 2.50 -7.55 -19.21
C ALA A 225 1.54 -6.96 -18.18
N GLY A 226 1.79 -5.71 -17.81
CA GLY A 226 1.00 -4.98 -16.82
C GLY A 226 1.87 -4.04 -15.99
N THR A 227 1.21 -3.09 -15.36
CA THR A 227 1.83 -2.19 -14.38
C THR A 227 1.63 -2.77 -12.99
N VAL A 228 2.72 -2.88 -12.23
CA VAL A 228 2.73 -3.19 -10.80
C VAL A 228 2.74 -1.88 -10.04
N VAL A 229 1.64 -1.60 -9.34
CA VAL A 229 1.55 -0.45 -8.42
C VAL A 229 2.04 -0.89 -7.04
N ILE A 230 2.90 -0.08 -6.43
CA ILE A 230 3.45 -0.32 -5.10
C ILE A 230 3.17 0.90 -4.23
N GLY A 231 2.45 0.69 -3.14
CA GLY A 231 2.03 1.74 -2.20
C GLY A 231 0.56 2.17 -2.34
N PRO A 232 0.16 3.25 -1.66
CA PRO A 232 1.02 4.17 -0.93
C PRO A 232 1.69 3.52 0.28
N PHE A 233 2.93 3.92 0.57
CA PHE A 233 3.56 3.66 1.86
C PHE A 233 4.20 4.96 2.36
N THR A 234 4.25 5.12 3.67
CA THR A 234 4.74 6.34 4.31
C THR A 234 6.18 6.14 4.79
N LEU A 235 7.04 7.12 4.52
CA LEU A 235 8.36 7.22 5.13
C LEU A 235 8.31 8.31 6.20
N GLU A 236 8.82 8.00 7.38
CA GLU A 236 9.05 8.97 8.44
C GLU A 236 10.45 9.56 8.31
N LEU A 237 10.53 10.89 8.31
CA LEU A 237 11.79 11.64 8.26
C LEU A 237 12.21 12.14 9.64
N GLU A 238 11.48 11.83 10.71
CA GLU A 238 11.88 12.14 12.09
C GLU A 238 12.72 11.00 12.69
N GLN A 239 13.53 11.32 13.71
CA GLN A 239 14.33 10.36 14.47
C GLN A 239 13.55 9.73 15.61
#